data_AF-A0A3E1QDZ2-F1
#
_entry.id   AF-A0A3E1QDZ2-F1
#
_cell.length_a   1.000
_cell.length_b   1.000
_cell.length_c   1.000
_cell.angle_alpha   90.00
_cell.angle_beta   90.00
_cell.angle_gamma   90.00
#
_symmetry.space_group_name_H-M   'P 1'
#
loop_
_entity.id
_entity.type
_entity.pdbx_description
1 polymer ?
#
loop_
_entity_poly.entity_id
_entity_poly.type
_entity_poly.pdbx_seq_one_letter_code
_entity_poly.pdbx_strand_id
1 'polypeptide(L)'
;MLTYPTEYIEYFVSEPSLDLFSYLDENNLEDKFLVTSTNRDITFESIAPNCLLGNGNCTNFLSFIDSNSVDLILTDPPYNLGEFMHRRNTNLVKMRENQFAYAGWDNLSQDDWEIEMDNFFKESARILRKSGSLLLFMSLIKIETIIKLATKYGFYYKTTGIWHKTNPMPRNMNIHFVNSTEAWVYFVYKDTSGVFNNNGKMVHDFIETSLTTAKEKKFGKHPTQKPLKLMKHFIEHLSHKDDVVLDPFMGSGSTGVAAHRLKRKFIGIELSEEYYELSKKRIINE
;
A
#
# COMPACT_ATOMS: atom_id res chain seq x y z
N MET A 1 -21.68 -14.36 29.92
CA MET A 1 -20.44 -13.89 29.30
C MET A 1 -19.82 -15.07 28.61
N LEU A 2 -19.87 -15.12 27.28
CA LEU A 2 -19.13 -16.13 26.51
C LEU A 2 -17.69 -15.63 26.41
N THR A 3 -16.79 -16.28 27.12
CA THR A 3 -15.35 -16.07 27.03
C THR A 3 -14.87 -16.60 25.69
N TYR A 4 -14.49 -15.69 24.78
CA TYR A 4 -13.78 -16.06 23.56
C TYR A 4 -12.36 -16.53 23.92
N PRO A 5 -11.78 -17.53 23.22
CA PRO A 5 -10.37 -17.86 23.37
C PRO A 5 -9.52 -16.64 22.98
N THR A 6 -8.61 -16.26 23.86
CA THR A 6 -7.70 -15.10 23.74
C THR A 6 -6.35 -15.45 23.13
N GLU A 7 -6.11 -16.69 22.73
CA GLU A 7 -4.80 -17.15 22.26
C GLU A 7 -4.80 -17.31 20.73
N TYR A 8 -3.86 -16.63 20.08
CA TYR A 8 -3.56 -16.88 18.67
C TYR A 8 -2.89 -18.24 18.54
N ILE A 9 -3.22 -18.99 17.49
CA ILE A 9 -2.48 -20.21 17.16
C ILE A 9 -1.29 -19.82 16.27
N GLU A 10 -0.08 -20.20 16.65
CA GLU A 10 1.13 -19.87 15.88
C GLU A 10 1.59 -21.06 15.03
N TYR A 11 1.84 -20.78 13.74
CA TYR A 11 2.27 -21.73 12.74
C TYR A 11 3.66 -21.34 12.22
N PHE A 12 4.62 -22.24 12.34
CA PHE A 12 5.99 -22.04 11.89
C PHE A 12 6.21 -22.63 10.50
N VAL A 13 6.73 -21.84 9.57
CA VAL A 13 6.87 -22.23 8.16
C VAL A 13 8.26 -21.90 7.60
N SER A 14 8.76 -22.75 6.70
CA SER A 14 10.04 -22.57 6.03
C SER A 14 9.97 -21.56 4.87
N GLU A 15 11.09 -20.89 4.59
CA GLU A 15 11.15 -19.79 3.61
C GLU A 15 11.83 -20.15 2.28
N PRO A 16 11.58 -19.38 1.20
CA PRO A 16 10.28 -18.87 0.80
C PRO A 16 9.51 -20.05 0.19
N SER A 17 8.37 -20.42 0.76
CA SER A 17 7.63 -21.57 0.21
C SER A 17 6.12 -21.53 0.44
N LEU A 18 5.57 -20.35 0.76
CA LEU A 18 4.18 -20.26 1.17
C LEU A 18 3.41 -19.16 0.45
N ASP A 19 2.52 -19.58 -0.44
CA ASP A 19 1.31 -18.81 -0.69
C ASP A 19 0.50 -18.82 0.61
N LEU A 20 0.58 -17.72 1.35
CA LEU A 20 -0.02 -17.58 2.69
C LEU A 20 -1.51 -17.93 2.68
N PHE A 21 -2.22 -17.57 1.62
CA PHE A 21 -3.65 -17.81 1.51
C PHE A 21 -3.99 -19.24 1.06
N SER A 22 -3.14 -19.86 0.25
CA SER A 22 -3.30 -21.30 -0.04
C SER A 22 -3.01 -22.14 1.21
N TYR A 23 -2.00 -21.79 2.01
CA TYR A 23 -1.69 -22.46 3.27
C TYR A 23 -2.86 -22.41 4.28
N LEU A 24 -3.44 -21.22 4.41
CA LEU A 24 -4.67 -20.96 5.15
C LEU A 24 -5.79 -21.92 4.77
N ASP A 25 -6.08 -22.02 3.47
CA ASP A 25 -7.14 -22.85 2.92
C ASP A 25 -6.83 -24.36 3.15
N GLU A 26 -5.59 -24.79 2.92
CA GLU A 26 -5.13 -26.19 3.13
C GLU A 26 -5.22 -26.65 4.59
N ASN A 27 -5.01 -25.74 5.54
CA ASN A 27 -5.02 -26.03 6.97
C ASN A 27 -6.36 -25.68 7.65
N ASN A 28 -7.38 -25.29 6.87
CA ASN A 28 -8.71 -24.88 7.35
C ASN A 28 -8.66 -23.81 8.46
N LEU A 29 -7.82 -22.79 8.26
CA LEU A 29 -7.63 -21.70 9.21
C LEU A 29 -8.60 -20.55 8.90
N GLU A 30 -9.39 -20.14 9.89
CA GLU A 30 -10.40 -19.07 9.71
C GLU A 30 -9.90 -17.70 10.14
N ASP A 31 -9.48 -17.47 11.39
CA ASP A 31 -8.85 -16.22 11.83
C ASP A 31 -8.05 -16.45 13.13
N LYS A 32 -7.36 -15.40 13.62
CA LYS A 32 -6.61 -15.43 14.90
C LYS A 32 -5.50 -16.47 14.95
N PHE A 33 -4.67 -16.47 13.91
CA PHE A 33 -3.45 -17.24 13.88
C PHE A 33 -2.28 -16.35 13.46
N LEU A 34 -1.07 -16.82 13.75
CA LEU A 34 0.19 -16.23 13.35
C LEU A 34 0.88 -17.18 12.38
N VAL A 35 1.45 -16.65 11.29
CA VAL A 35 2.36 -17.38 10.40
C VAL A 35 3.74 -16.80 10.61
N THR A 36 4.60 -17.55 11.27
CA THR A 36 5.94 -17.13 11.68
C THR A 36 7.00 -17.89 10.89
N SER A 37 8.02 -17.17 10.44
CA SER A 37 9.18 -17.80 9.82
C SER A 37 9.96 -18.66 10.82
N THR A 38 10.44 -19.83 10.38
CA THR A 38 11.35 -20.65 11.21
C THR A 38 12.76 -20.05 11.33
N ASN A 39 13.15 -19.15 10.42
CA ASN A 39 14.55 -18.75 10.22
C ASN A 39 14.78 -17.24 10.33
N ARG A 40 13.72 -16.42 10.33
CA ARG A 40 13.79 -14.95 10.42
C ARG A 40 12.75 -14.43 11.41
N ASP A 41 12.98 -13.22 11.91
CA ASP A 41 12.02 -12.50 12.75
C ASP A 41 10.94 -11.86 11.87
N ILE A 42 10.05 -12.71 11.34
CA ILE A 42 8.94 -12.32 10.45
C ILE A 42 7.71 -13.10 10.89
N THR A 43 6.65 -12.36 11.22
CA THR A 43 5.35 -12.91 11.60
C THR A 43 4.23 -12.16 10.88
N PHE A 44 3.38 -12.90 10.17
CA PHE A 44 2.11 -12.39 9.66
C PHE A 44 1.00 -12.77 10.63
N GLU A 45 0.20 -11.78 11.03
CA GLU A 45 -0.97 -11.95 11.88
C GLU A 45 -2.24 -11.98 11.03
N SER A 46 -3.09 -12.99 11.24
CA SER A 46 -4.46 -12.98 10.73
C SER A 46 -5.40 -12.22 11.66
N ILE A 47 -5.95 -11.15 11.12
CA ILE A 47 -6.91 -10.29 11.82
C ILE A 47 -8.36 -10.49 11.34
N ALA A 48 -8.52 -11.19 10.21
CA ALA A 48 -9.78 -11.61 9.61
C ALA A 48 -9.50 -12.74 8.60
N PRO A 49 -10.51 -13.51 8.16
CA PRO A 49 -10.29 -14.66 7.28
C PRO A 49 -9.62 -14.39 5.94
N ASN A 50 -9.71 -13.15 5.47
CA ASN A 50 -9.12 -12.71 4.22
C ASN A 50 -8.06 -11.63 4.41
N CYS A 51 -7.47 -11.50 5.61
CA CYS A 51 -6.56 -10.40 5.93
C CYS A 51 -5.38 -10.83 6.78
N LEU A 52 -4.17 -10.67 6.23
CA LEU A 52 -2.89 -10.92 6.90
C LEU A 52 -2.09 -9.63 7.01
N LEU A 53 -1.63 -9.29 8.20
CA LEU A 53 -0.84 -8.09 8.45
C LEU A 53 0.55 -8.44 8.99
N GLY A 54 1.58 -7.70 8.57
CA GLY A 54 2.93 -7.76 9.11
C GLY A 54 3.37 -6.42 9.68
N ASN A 55 4.04 -6.42 10.84
CA ASN A 55 4.67 -5.22 11.40
C ASN A 55 6.19 -5.28 11.20
N GLY A 56 6.73 -4.43 10.33
CA GLY A 56 8.17 -4.33 10.11
C GLY A 56 8.55 -3.83 8.72
N ASN A 57 9.82 -4.02 8.38
CA ASN A 57 10.38 -3.53 7.12
C ASN A 57 9.83 -4.34 5.93
N CYS A 58 9.22 -3.66 4.96
CA CYS A 58 8.59 -4.30 3.81
C CYS A 58 9.55 -5.16 3.00
N THR A 59 10.83 -4.79 2.85
CA THR A 59 11.81 -5.57 2.09
C THR A 59 11.98 -6.98 2.68
N ASN A 60 11.99 -7.09 4.01
CA ASN A 60 12.07 -8.39 4.70
C ASN A 60 10.79 -9.20 4.47
N PHE A 61 9.63 -8.60 4.72
CA PHE A 61 8.34 -9.27 4.60
C PHE A 61 8.01 -9.69 3.16
N LEU A 62 8.29 -8.84 2.17
CA LEU A 62 8.09 -9.15 0.75
C LEU A 62 8.88 -10.41 0.36
N SER A 63 10.13 -10.53 0.79
CA SER A 63 10.97 -11.71 0.50
C SER A 63 10.50 -13.02 1.18
N PHE A 64 9.53 -12.95 2.10
CA PHE A 64 8.88 -14.12 2.70
C PHE A 64 7.65 -14.59 1.91
N ILE A 65 6.99 -13.69 1.19
CA ILE A 65 5.82 -14.00 0.36
C ILE A 65 6.26 -14.81 -0.86
N ASP A 66 5.55 -15.89 -1.19
CA ASP A 66 5.88 -16.74 -2.32
C ASP A 66 5.72 -16.04 -3.68
N SER A 67 6.43 -16.55 -4.68
CA SER A 67 6.43 -15.98 -6.03
C SER A 67 5.10 -16.25 -6.75
N ASN A 68 4.66 -15.34 -7.61
CA ASN A 68 3.40 -15.48 -8.37
C ASN A 68 2.17 -15.79 -7.47
N SER A 69 2.07 -15.14 -6.32
CA SER A 69 1.00 -15.34 -5.34
C SER A 69 0.02 -14.16 -5.23
N VAL A 70 0.41 -12.98 -5.73
CA VAL A 70 -0.39 -11.74 -5.64
C VAL A 70 -0.95 -11.33 -7.00
N ASP A 71 -2.18 -10.82 -7.01
CA ASP A 71 -2.88 -10.36 -8.22
C ASP A 71 -2.78 -8.84 -8.42
N LEU A 72 -2.86 -8.08 -7.32
CA LEU A 72 -2.79 -6.62 -7.34
C LEU A 72 -1.88 -6.10 -6.21
N ILE A 73 -0.86 -5.32 -6.57
CA ILE A 73 -0.17 -4.45 -5.62
C ILE A 73 -0.78 -3.05 -5.73
N LEU A 74 -1.37 -2.54 -4.65
CA LEU A 74 -1.95 -1.20 -4.59
C LEU A 74 -1.38 -0.46 -3.38
N THR A 75 -0.55 0.55 -3.59
CA THR A 75 0.28 1.09 -2.50
C THR A 75 0.67 2.56 -2.62
N ASP A 76 1.17 3.16 -1.54
CA ASP A 76 1.57 4.57 -1.41
C ASP A 76 2.94 4.67 -0.71
N PRO A 77 4.05 4.37 -1.41
CA PRO A 77 5.40 4.40 -0.84
C PRO A 77 5.83 5.82 -0.41
N PRO A 78 6.86 5.96 0.44
CA PRO A 78 7.47 7.26 0.73
C PRO A 78 8.08 7.89 -0.54
N TYR A 79 7.85 9.20 -0.75
CA TYR A 79 8.23 9.91 -1.98
C TYR A 79 9.66 10.48 -1.96
N ASN A 80 10.31 10.42 -0.81
CA ASN A 80 11.62 10.98 -0.50
C ASN A 80 11.76 12.43 -0.98
N LEU A 81 10.90 13.31 -0.43
CA LEU A 81 10.85 14.73 -0.75
C LEU A 81 11.43 15.62 0.35
N GLY A 82 11.77 15.05 1.51
CA GLY A 82 12.34 15.77 2.65
C GLY A 82 13.54 16.64 2.26
N GLU A 83 14.60 16.04 1.73
CA GLU A 83 15.82 16.78 1.32
C GLU A 83 15.55 17.85 0.26
N PHE A 84 14.74 17.52 -0.75
CA PHE A 84 14.39 18.45 -1.82
C PHE A 84 13.64 19.68 -1.29
N MET A 85 12.76 19.48 -0.30
CA MET A 85 12.08 20.57 0.41
C MET A 85 13.03 21.37 1.31
N HIS A 86 14.00 20.72 1.96
CA HIS A 86 15.00 21.40 2.79
C HIS A 86 15.86 22.38 1.98
N ARG A 87 16.31 21.98 0.78
CA ARG A 87 17.15 22.83 -0.09
C ARG A 87 16.43 24.08 -0.63
N ARG A 88 15.09 24.12 -0.62
CA ARG A 88 14.29 25.26 -1.10
C ARG A 88 14.21 26.45 -0.14
N ASN A 89 14.82 26.37 1.04
CA ASN A 89 15.07 27.50 1.95
C ASN A 89 13.88 28.46 2.18
N THR A 90 12.67 27.92 2.39
CA THR A 90 11.54 28.72 2.86
C THR A 90 11.68 28.92 4.37
N ASN A 91 11.67 30.19 4.83
CA ASN A 91 11.72 30.62 6.24
C ASN A 91 10.53 30.06 7.06
N LEU A 92 10.56 28.77 7.35
CA LEU A 92 9.49 28.00 8.02
C LEU A 92 10.02 27.33 9.30
N VAL A 93 11.00 27.93 9.97
CA VAL A 93 11.63 27.34 11.18
C VAL A 93 10.61 27.14 12.31
N LYS A 94 9.53 27.94 12.37
CA LYS A 94 8.46 27.81 13.39
C LYS A 94 7.23 26.98 12.97
N MET A 95 7.17 26.40 11.76
CA MET A 95 5.95 25.75 11.23
C MET A 95 6.06 24.21 11.09
N ARG A 96 7.10 23.58 11.65
CA ARG A 96 7.53 22.22 11.26
C ARG A 96 7.47 21.12 12.34
N GLU A 97 7.04 21.40 13.56
CA GLU A 97 6.93 20.32 14.58
C GLU A 97 5.81 19.31 14.26
N ASN A 98 4.85 19.66 13.40
CA ASN A 98 3.71 18.81 13.01
C ASN A 98 3.69 18.44 11.51
N GLN A 99 4.82 18.44 10.80
CA GLN A 99 4.85 18.20 9.35
C GLN A 99 5.77 17.05 8.93
N PHE A 100 5.23 16.23 8.01
CA PHE A 100 5.76 15.14 7.18
C PHE A 100 7.29 14.99 7.01
N ALA A 101 8.08 16.07 7.05
CA ALA A 101 9.53 16.03 6.85
C ALA A 101 10.32 15.47 8.05
N TYR A 102 9.69 15.26 9.21
CA TYR A 102 10.36 14.77 10.43
C TYR A 102 9.91 13.38 10.91
N ALA A 103 9.15 12.64 10.09
CA ALA A 103 8.77 11.27 10.46
C ALA A 103 9.95 10.28 10.40
N GLY A 104 11.14 10.70 9.96
CA GLY A 104 12.35 9.85 9.94
C GLY A 104 12.44 8.89 8.75
N TRP A 105 11.32 8.58 8.09
CA TRP A 105 11.24 7.62 6.98
C TRP A 105 11.45 8.23 5.57
N ASP A 106 11.48 9.57 5.42
CA ASP A 106 11.48 10.28 4.11
C ASP A 106 12.74 11.13 3.86
N ASN A 107 13.87 10.70 4.43
CA ASN A 107 15.14 11.46 4.49
C ASN A 107 16.32 10.74 3.82
N LEU A 108 16.05 9.84 2.87
CA LEU A 108 17.10 9.16 2.13
C LEU A 108 17.77 10.10 1.14
N SER A 109 19.02 9.82 0.76
CA SER A 109 19.57 10.44 -0.45
C SER A 109 18.76 9.99 -1.67
N GLN A 110 18.86 10.72 -2.79
CA GLN A 110 18.19 10.30 -4.02
C GLN A 110 18.65 8.90 -4.46
N ASP A 111 19.94 8.62 -4.34
CA ASP A 111 20.54 7.34 -4.74
C ASP A 111 20.08 6.20 -3.84
N ASP A 112 20.05 6.41 -2.52
CA ASP A 112 19.55 5.41 -1.56
C ASP A 112 18.06 5.11 -1.79
N TRP A 113 17.25 6.13 -2.06
CA TRP A 113 15.84 5.94 -2.39
C TRP A 113 15.65 5.16 -3.70
N GLU A 114 16.47 5.41 -4.72
CA GLU A 114 16.43 4.63 -5.96
C GLU A 114 16.81 3.16 -5.71
N ILE A 115 17.76 2.88 -4.82
CA ILE A 115 18.12 1.51 -4.42
C ILE A 115 16.95 0.81 -3.72
N GLU A 116 16.30 1.47 -2.77
CA GLU A 116 15.13 0.91 -2.08
C GLU A 116 13.95 0.67 -3.03
N MET A 117 13.69 1.61 -3.95
CA MET A 117 12.64 1.44 -4.96
C MET A 117 12.99 0.34 -5.99
N ASP A 118 14.26 0.21 -6.39
CA ASP A 118 14.73 -0.88 -7.26
C ASP A 118 14.50 -2.25 -6.60
N ASN A 119 14.82 -2.38 -5.31
CA ASN A 119 14.55 -3.59 -4.52
C ASN A 119 13.04 -3.86 -4.39
N PHE A 120 12.23 -2.82 -4.16
CA PHE A 120 10.77 -2.94 -4.13
C PHE A 120 10.22 -3.48 -5.46
N PHE A 121 10.65 -2.94 -6.60
CA PHE A 121 10.19 -3.45 -7.90
C PHE A 121 10.70 -4.86 -8.20
N LYS A 122 11.92 -5.19 -7.78
CA LYS A 122 12.47 -6.55 -7.90
C LYS A 122 11.61 -7.57 -7.17
N GLU A 123 11.27 -7.32 -5.90
CA GLU A 123 10.42 -8.24 -5.12
C GLU A 123 8.98 -8.22 -5.62
N SER A 124 8.45 -7.06 -5.99
CA SER A 124 7.11 -6.96 -6.59
C SER A 124 6.98 -7.81 -7.85
N ALA A 125 8.00 -7.82 -8.72
CA ALA A 125 8.03 -8.65 -9.92
C ALA A 125 8.13 -10.15 -9.61
N ARG A 126 8.76 -10.53 -8.50
CA ARG A 126 8.80 -11.93 -8.06
C ARG A 126 7.43 -12.39 -7.56
N ILE A 127 6.77 -11.56 -6.77
CA ILE A 127 5.54 -11.90 -6.03
C ILE A 127 4.29 -11.81 -6.91
N LEU A 128 4.22 -10.85 -7.84
CA LEU A 128 3.06 -10.71 -8.72
C LEU A 128 2.93 -11.86 -9.71
N ARG A 129 1.70 -12.33 -9.91
CA ARG A 129 1.34 -13.23 -11.00
C ARG A 129 1.53 -12.51 -12.34
N LYS A 130 1.86 -13.26 -13.39
CA LYS A 130 1.84 -12.72 -14.77
C LYS A 130 0.47 -12.11 -15.06
N SER A 131 0.46 -10.95 -15.73
CA SER A 131 -0.74 -10.16 -16.04
C SER A 131 -1.41 -9.52 -14.80
N GLY A 132 -0.82 -9.69 -13.61
CA GLY A 132 -1.16 -8.96 -12.40
C GLY A 132 -0.80 -7.47 -12.51
N SER A 133 -1.44 -6.67 -11.66
CA SER A 133 -1.35 -5.21 -11.72
C SER A 133 -0.53 -4.64 -10.56
N LEU A 134 0.24 -3.60 -10.84
CA LEU A 134 0.88 -2.77 -9.82
C LEU A 134 0.42 -1.33 -10.02
N LEU A 135 -0.22 -0.76 -9.00
CA LEU A 135 -0.60 0.64 -8.95
C LEU A 135 0.00 1.29 -7.71
N LEU A 136 0.74 2.38 -7.91
CA LEU A 136 1.36 3.11 -6.81
C LEU A 136 1.09 4.61 -6.93
N PHE A 137 0.93 5.29 -5.81
CA PHE A 137 0.90 6.75 -5.76
C PHE A 137 2.31 7.31 -5.66
N MET A 138 2.57 8.43 -6.34
CA MET A 138 3.88 9.06 -6.35
C MET A 138 3.82 10.56 -6.66
N SER A 139 4.86 11.29 -6.26
CA SER A 139 5.08 12.66 -6.73
C SER A 139 5.36 12.70 -8.24
N LEU A 140 4.77 13.67 -8.94
CA LEU A 140 4.96 13.88 -10.39
C LEU A 140 6.44 13.94 -10.80
N ILE A 141 7.29 14.54 -9.96
CA ILE A 141 8.74 14.70 -10.26
C ILE A 141 9.53 13.39 -10.19
N LYS A 142 8.94 12.31 -9.63
CA LYS A 142 9.59 11.01 -9.46
C LYS A 142 9.10 9.97 -10.48
N ILE A 143 8.08 10.30 -11.28
CA ILE A 143 7.40 9.34 -12.17
C ILE A 143 8.34 8.74 -13.21
N GLU A 144 9.20 9.55 -13.82
CA GLU A 144 10.17 9.06 -14.80
C GLU A 144 11.11 8.01 -14.18
N THR A 145 11.64 8.30 -13.00
CA THR A 145 12.49 7.36 -12.24
C THR A 145 11.73 6.08 -11.92
N ILE A 146 10.48 6.18 -11.44
CA ILE A 146 9.64 5.03 -11.15
C ILE A 146 9.39 4.16 -12.38
N ILE A 147 9.05 4.76 -13.53
CA ILE A 147 8.84 4.02 -14.78
C ILE A 147 10.12 3.31 -15.22
N LYS A 148 11.27 3.98 -15.13
CA LYS A 148 12.58 3.39 -15.45
C LYS A 148 12.92 2.19 -14.57
N LEU A 149 12.72 2.31 -13.25
CA LEU A 149 13.01 1.23 -12.30
C LEU A 149 12.04 0.06 -12.50
N ALA A 150 10.73 0.32 -12.66
CA ALA A 150 9.75 -0.74 -12.86
C ALA A 150 9.99 -1.52 -14.17
N THR A 151 10.26 -0.82 -15.27
CA THR A 151 10.42 -1.46 -16.59
C THR A 151 11.62 -2.42 -16.66
N LYS A 152 12.69 -2.17 -15.87
CA LYS A 152 13.83 -3.10 -15.70
C LYS A 152 13.39 -4.51 -15.27
N TYR A 153 12.30 -4.61 -14.51
CA TYR A 153 11.77 -5.85 -13.97
C TYR A 153 10.58 -6.42 -14.75
N GLY A 154 10.30 -5.91 -15.95
CA GLY A 154 9.27 -6.44 -16.83
C GLY A 154 7.86 -5.89 -16.57
N PHE A 155 7.74 -4.78 -15.82
CA PHE A 155 6.50 -4.04 -15.71
C PHE A 155 6.25 -3.21 -16.97
N TYR A 156 5.12 -3.46 -17.63
CA TYR A 156 4.63 -2.66 -18.74
C TYR A 156 3.89 -1.44 -18.19
N TYR A 157 4.40 -0.25 -18.49
CA TYR A 157 3.74 1.01 -18.15
C TYR A 157 2.43 1.16 -18.93
N LYS A 158 1.31 1.31 -18.21
CA LYS A 158 -0.02 1.52 -18.81
C LYS A 158 -0.37 3.00 -18.88
N THR A 159 -0.35 3.66 -17.73
CA THR A 159 -0.72 5.07 -17.64
C THR A 159 -0.23 5.70 -16.35
N THR A 160 -0.15 7.03 -16.39
CA THR A 160 -0.04 7.89 -15.22
C THR A 160 -1.35 8.67 -15.15
N GLY A 161 -2.08 8.53 -14.05
CA GLY A 161 -3.29 9.31 -13.82
C GLY A 161 -3.15 10.26 -12.64
N ILE A 162 -4.23 11.03 -12.43
CA ILE A 162 -4.29 12.09 -11.43
C ILE A 162 -5.47 11.83 -10.49
N TRP A 163 -5.19 11.84 -9.19
CA TRP A 163 -6.19 12.05 -8.17
C TRP A 163 -6.28 13.54 -7.83
N HIS A 164 -7.44 14.14 -8.08
CA HIS A 164 -7.77 15.49 -7.66
C HIS A 164 -8.54 15.52 -6.33
N LYS A 165 -8.05 16.31 -5.39
CA LYS A 165 -8.63 16.56 -4.07
C LYS A 165 -9.59 17.74 -4.20
N THR A 166 -10.87 17.53 -3.90
CA THR A 166 -11.90 18.60 -3.99
C THR A 166 -11.83 19.63 -2.87
N ASN A 167 -11.24 19.27 -1.73
CA ASN A 167 -11.09 20.13 -0.55
C ASN A 167 -9.63 20.14 -0.07
N PRO A 168 -8.67 20.54 -0.91
CA PRO A 168 -7.27 20.61 -0.53
C PRO A 168 -7.09 21.67 0.55
N MET A 169 -6.07 21.51 1.39
CA MET A 169 -5.86 22.50 2.45
C MET A 169 -5.40 23.84 1.82
N PRO A 170 -6.06 24.98 2.12
CA PRO A 170 -5.82 26.27 1.45
C PRO A 170 -4.54 26.97 1.94
N ARG A 171 -3.42 26.26 1.97
CA ARG A 171 -2.13 26.81 2.39
C ARG A 171 -1.56 27.73 1.31
N ASN A 172 -1.07 28.90 1.73
CA ASN A 172 -0.32 29.82 0.87
C ASN A 172 -1.05 30.21 -0.44
N MET A 173 -2.39 30.16 -0.43
CA MET A 173 -3.20 30.31 -1.64
C MET A 173 -3.09 31.68 -2.31
N ASN A 174 -2.60 32.70 -1.58
CA ASN A 174 -2.38 34.05 -2.10
C ASN A 174 -0.97 34.26 -2.67
N ILE A 175 -0.07 33.28 -2.56
CA ILE A 175 1.33 33.40 -3.00
C ILE A 175 1.78 32.25 -3.92
N HIS A 176 1.00 31.19 -4.06
CA HIS A 176 1.27 30.08 -4.98
C HIS A 176 0.01 29.26 -5.29
N PHE A 177 0.07 28.40 -6.31
CA PHE A 177 -0.97 27.41 -6.59
C PHE A 177 -1.10 26.41 -5.42
N VAL A 178 -2.34 26.12 -5.03
CA VAL A 178 -2.62 25.11 -4.00
C VAL A 178 -2.43 23.74 -4.62
N ASN A 179 -1.55 22.92 -4.03
CA ASN A 179 -1.36 21.54 -4.46
C ASN A 179 -2.62 20.71 -4.14
N SER A 180 -3.45 20.48 -5.16
CA SER A 180 -4.71 19.71 -5.05
C SER A 180 -4.63 18.33 -5.71
N THR A 181 -3.52 17.99 -6.35
CA THR A 181 -3.38 16.74 -7.11
C THR A 181 -2.30 15.83 -6.55
N GLU A 182 -2.51 14.53 -6.66
CA GLU A 182 -1.49 13.49 -6.50
C GLU A 182 -1.53 12.58 -7.72
N ALA A 183 -0.37 12.11 -8.18
CA ALA A 183 -0.31 11.20 -9.31
C ALA A 183 -0.34 9.75 -8.83
N TRP A 184 -0.84 8.87 -9.69
CA TRP A 184 -0.74 7.44 -9.56
C TRP A 184 -0.21 6.85 -10.86
N VAL A 185 0.58 5.78 -10.76
CA VAL A 185 1.21 5.12 -11.89
C VAL A 185 0.75 3.67 -11.92
N TYR A 186 0.28 3.22 -13.08
CA TYR A 186 -0.28 1.89 -13.28
C TYR A 186 0.59 1.07 -14.25
N PHE A 187 0.92 -0.15 -13.82
CA PHE A 187 1.67 -1.13 -14.58
C PHE A 187 0.94 -2.48 -14.65
N VAL A 188 1.23 -3.24 -15.71
CA VAL A 188 0.88 -4.66 -15.84
C VAL A 188 2.17 -5.47 -15.90
N TYR A 189 2.25 -6.56 -15.16
CA TYR A 189 3.47 -7.37 -15.08
C TYR A 189 3.57 -8.39 -16.22
N LYS A 190 4.67 -8.33 -17.01
CA LYS A 190 5.02 -9.26 -18.11
C LYS A 190 3.91 -9.49 -19.14
N ASP A 191 3.02 -8.51 -19.27
CA ASP A 191 1.92 -8.48 -20.23
C ASP A 191 1.54 -7.03 -20.51
N THR A 192 0.71 -6.81 -21.52
CA THR A 192 0.16 -5.49 -21.87
C THR A 192 -1.26 -5.30 -21.38
N SER A 193 -1.92 -6.40 -20.98
CA SER A 193 -3.30 -6.43 -20.50
C SER A 193 -3.41 -7.29 -19.24
N GLY A 194 -4.28 -6.87 -18.33
CA GLY A 194 -4.61 -7.55 -17.09
C GLY A 194 -6.08 -7.33 -16.75
N VAL A 195 -6.46 -7.58 -15.50
CA VAL A 195 -7.83 -7.35 -15.01
C VAL A 195 -8.20 -5.87 -15.15
N PHE A 196 -9.32 -5.59 -15.84
CA PHE A 196 -9.88 -4.24 -15.96
C PHE A 196 -11.42 -4.28 -16.03
N ASN A 197 -12.08 -4.28 -14.87
CA ASN A 197 -13.53 -4.46 -14.73
C ASN A 197 -14.31 -3.15 -15.00
N ASN A 198 -14.32 -2.71 -16.25
CA ASN A 198 -15.04 -1.49 -16.65
C ASN A 198 -16.45 -1.73 -17.21
N ASN A 199 -16.87 -2.99 -17.38
CA ASN A 199 -18.15 -3.36 -17.98
C ASN A 199 -18.39 -2.67 -19.34
N GLY A 200 -17.34 -2.51 -20.15
CA GLY A 200 -17.40 -1.83 -21.45
C GLY A 200 -17.56 -0.30 -21.39
N LYS A 201 -17.50 0.30 -20.19
CA LYS A 201 -17.58 1.76 -20.01
C LYS A 201 -16.20 2.39 -20.02
N MET A 202 -16.12 3.61 -20.55
CA MET A 202 -14.90 4.41 -20.46
C MET A 202 -14.66 4.81 -19.00
N VAL A 203 -13.41 4.69 -18.55
CA VAL A 203 -12.95 5.14 -17.24
C VAL A 203 -11.76 6.05 -17.47
N HIS A 204 -11.83 7.27 -16.95
CA HIS A 204 -10.77 8.26 -17.11
C HIS A 204 -9.64 8.02 -16.11
N ASP A 205 -8.44 8.42 -16.48
CA ASP A 205 -7.25 8.48 -15.62
C ASP A 205 -7.29 9.68 -14.64
N PHE A 206 -8.40 10.41 -14.58
CA PHE A 206 -8.67 11.48 -13.65
C PHE A 206 -9.75 11.06 -12.65
N ILE A 207 -9.40 11.00 -11.36
CA ILE A 207 -10.31 10.62 -10.29
C ILE A 207 -10.45 11.78 -9.33
N GLU A 208 -11.69 12.13 -8.99
CA GLU A 208 -11.98 13.23 -8.07
C GLU A 208 -12.68 12.73 -6.81
N THR A 209 -12.08 13.03 -5.65
CA THR A 209 -12.67 12.74 -4.33
C THR A 209 -12.29 13.82 -3.32
N SER A 210 -13.01 13.91 -2.20
CA SER A 210 -12.53 14.69 -1.05
C SER A 210 -11.38 13.98 -0.35
N LEU A 211 -10.61 14.72 0.43
CA LEU A 211 -9.76 14.17 1.48
C LEU A 211 -10.58 13.33 2.47
N THR A 212 -9.86 12.58 3.29
CA THR A 212 -10.44 11.67 4.28
C THR A 212 -11.32 12.39 5.31
N THR A 213 -12.54 11.86 5.46
CA THR A 213 -13.57 12.45 6.34
C THR A 213 -13.27 12.18 7.82
N ALA A 214 -13.95 12.91 8.73
CA ALA A 214 -13.86 12.62 10.17
C ALA A 214 -14.29 11.18 10.51
N LYS A 215 -15.28 10.63 9.77
CA LYS A 215 -15.73 9.25 9.93
C LYS A 215 -14.64 8.25 9.58
N GLU A 216 -13.86 8.49 8.53
CA GLU A 216 -12.74 7.62 8.13
C GLU A 216 -11.54 7.73 9.07
N LYS A 217 -11.47 8.79 9.89
CA LYS A 217 -10.42 9.02 10.89
C LYS A 217 -10.85 8.64 12.32
N LYS A 218 -12.01 8.00 12.49
CA LYS A 218 -12.60 7.72 13.81
C LYS A 218 -11.73 6.82 14.71
N PHE A 219 -10.85 6.02 14.12
CA PHE A 219 -9.96 5.09 14.85
C PHE A 219 -8.56 5.65 15.11
N GLY A 220 -8.23 6.81 14.55
CA GLY A 220 -6.90 7.42 14.62
C GLY A 220 -6.60 8.23 13.37
N LYS A 221 -5.52 9.02 13.43
CA LYS A 221 -5.10 9.91 12.34
C LYS A 221 -3.78 9.42 11.77
N HIS A 222 -3.77 9.05 10.50
CA HIS A 222 -2.54 8.96 9.71
C HIS A 222 -2.41 10.21 8.84
N PRO A 223 -1.21 10.83 8.77
CA PRO A 223 -1.04 12.12 8.10
C PRO A 223 -1.31 12.06 6.58
N THR A 224 -1.01 10.92 5.92
CA THR A 224 -1.23 10.70 4.48
C THR A 224 -2.39 9.75 4.14
N GLN A 225 -3.35 9.53 5.05
CA GLN A 225 -4.43 8.57 4.79
C GLN A 225 -5.17 8.84 3.46
N LYS A 226 -5.17 7.85 2.55
CA LYS A 226 -5.93 7.90 1.29
C LYS A 226 -7.44 7.67 1.53
N PRO A 227 -8.34 8.36 0.80
CA PRO A 227 -9.78 8.15 0.94
C PRO A 227 -10.21 6.74 0.55
N LEU A 228 -11.15 6.16 1.28
CA LEU A 228 -11.58 4.80 1.00
C LEU A 228 -12.23 4.65 -0.38
N LYS A 229 -12.96 5.69 -0.81
CA LYS A 229 -13.58 5.74 -2.15
C LYS A 229 -12.55 5.57 -3.26
N LEU A 230 -11.36 6.16 -3.08
CA LEU A 230 -10.26 6.08 -4.05
C LEU A 230 -9.67 4.66 -4.11
N MET A 231 -9.40 4.05 -2.95
CA MET A 231 -8.83 2.70 -2.90
C MET A 231 -9.82 1.66 -3.44
N LYS A 232 -11.10 1.77 -3.09
CA LYS A 232 -12.17 0.91 -3.64
C LYS A 232 -12.25 1.00 -5.16
N HIS A 233 -12.17 2.21 -5.71
CA HIS A 233 -12.21 2.42 -7.16
C HIS A 233 -11.12 1.58 -7.86
N PHE A 234 -9.88 1.62 -7.38
CA PHE A 234 -8.81 0.84 -8.01
C PHE A 234 -8.98 -0.67 -7.81
N ILE A 235 -9.33 -1.14 -6.61
CA ILE A 235 -9.53 -2.57 -6.35
C ILE A 235 -10.67 -3.14 -7.19
N GLU A 236 -11.79 -2.42 -7.33
CA GLU A 236 -12.91 -2.87 -8.17
C GLU A 236 -12.50 -3.05 -9.63
N HIS A 237 -11.70 -2.13 -10.18
CA HIS A 237 -11.28 -2.19 -11.58
C HIS A 237 -10.15 -3.20 -11.81
N LEU A 238 -9.21 -3.35 -10.88
CA LEU A 238 -7.95 -4.06 -11.10
C LEU A 238 -7.86 -5.43 -10.43
N SER A 239 -8.95 -5.93 -9.85
CA SER A 239 -9.01 -7.27 -9.24
C SER A 239 -10.40 -7.89 -9.32
N HIS A 240 -10.50 -9.20 -9.23
CA HIS A 240 -11.72 -9.96 -9.03
C HIS A 240 -11.95 -10.28 -7.55
N LYS A 241 -13.12 -10.84 -7.26
CA LYS A 241 -13.40 -11.40 -5.93
C LYS A 241 -12.37 -12.51 -5.63
N ASP A 242 -11.94 -12.61 -4.38
CA ASP A 242 -10.98 -13.60 -3.88
C ASP A 242 -9.53 -13.44 -4.37
N ASP A 243 -9.25 -12.52 -5.31
CA ASP A 243 -7.89 -12.07 -5.65
C ASP A 243 -7.14 -11.54 -4.42
N VAL A 244 -5.81 -11.70 -4.44
CA VAL A 244 -4.90 -11.24 -3.40
C VAL A 244 -4.40 -9.82 -3.72
N VAL A 245 -4.73 -8.88 -2.84
CA VAL A 245 -4.29 -7.49 -2.87
C VAL A 245 -3.17 -7.29 -1.83
N LEU A 246 -2.05 -6.71 -2.25
CA LEU A 246 -0.90 -6.43 -1.40
C LEU A 246 -0.67 -4.91 -1.27
N ASP A 247 -0.45 -4.44 -0.05
CA ASP A 247 0.02 -3.08 0.25
C ASP A 247 1.21 -3.14 1.23
N PRO A 248 2.46 -3.00 0.75
CA PRO A 248 3.65 -3.04 1.61
C PRO A 248 3.92 -1.74 2.37
N PHE A 249 3.14 -0.69 2.12
CA PHE A 249 3.22 0.61 2.78
C PHE A 249 1.83 0.98 3.32
N MET A 250 1.23 0.05 4.07
CA MET A 250 -0.20 0.04 4.39
C MET A 250 -0.67 1.29 5.17
N GLY A 251 0.21 1.87 5.99
CA GLY A 251 -0.09 3.03 6.84
C GLY A 251 -1.37 2.79 7.64
N SER A 252 -2.35 3.66 7.45
CA SER A 252 -3.67 3.56 8.09
C SER A 252 -4.55 2.35 7.70
N GLY A 253 -4.16 1.47 6.77
CA GLY A 253 -4.97 0.31 6.35
C GLY A 253 -6.10 0.59 5.37
N SER A 254 -6.08 1.71 4.64
CA SER A 254 -7.19 2.07 3.74
C SER A 254 -7.35 1.09 2.56
N THR A 255 -6.26 0.53 2.06
CA THR A 255 -6.27 -0.57 1.07
C THR A 255 -6.90 -1.82 1.65
N GLY A 256 -6.51 -2.22 2.87
CA GLY A 256 -7.05 -3.39 3.56
C GLY A 256 -8.55 -3.29 3.83
N VAL A 257 -9.03 -2.13 4.30
CA VAL A 257 -10.48 -1.90 4.50
C VAL A 257 -11.24 -2.02 3.17
N ALA A 258 -10.68 -1.50 2.06
CA ALA A 258 -11.30 -1.60 0.75
C ALA A 258 -11.33 -3.04 0.25
N ALA A 259 -10.20 -3.74 0.32
CA ALA A 259 -10.07 -5.15 -0.09
C ALA A 259 -11.03 -6.04 0.70
N HIS A 260 -11.07 -5.89 2.03
CA HIS A 260 -11.94 -6.66 2.92
C HIS A 260 -13.42 -6.48 2.55
N ARG A 261 -13.89 -5.22 2.44
CA ARG A 261 -15.28 -4.91 2.06
C ARG A 261 -15.67 -5.40 0.67
N LEU A 262 -14.69 -5.48 -0.24
CA LEU A 262 -14.88 -5.98 -1.60
C LEU A 262 -14.65 -7.49 -1.72
N LYS A 263 -14.43 -8.21 -0.60
CA LYS A 263 -14.19 -9.66 -0.58
C LYS A 263 -12.98 -10.06 -1.43
N ARG A 264 -11.89 -9.30 -1.32
CA ARG A 264 -10.55 -9.69 -1.77
C ARG A 264 -9.75 -10.20 -0.58
N LYS A 265 -8.77 -11.06 -0.84
CA LYS A 265 -7.72 -11.43 0.12
C LYS A 265 -6.75 -10.24 0.22
N PHE A 266 -6.24 -9.94 1.40
CA PHE A 266 -5.38 -8.77 1.64
C PHE A 266 -4.14 -9.11 2.45
N ILE A 267 -3.00 -8.62 1.98
CA ILE A 267 -1.72 -8.64 2.72
C ILE A 267 -1.30 -7.19 2.92
N GLY A 268 -1.11 -6.78 4.17
CA GLY A 268 -0.64 -5.45 4.52
C GLY A 268 0.67 -5.50 5.30
N ILE A 269 1.62 -4.62 5.00
CA ILE A 269 2.85 -4.48 5.79
C ILE A 269 2.97 -3.02 6.21
N GLU A 270 3.32 -2.80 7.48
CA GLU A 270 3.54 -1.46 8.03
C GLU A 270 4.72 -1.47 9.00
N LEU A 271 5.62 -0.52 8.85
CA LEU A 271 6.85 -0.43 9.64
C LEU A 271 6.60 0.15 11.03
N SER A 272 5.74 1.17 11.13
CA SER A 272 5.39 1.80 12.41
C SER A 272 4.38 0.94 13.17
N GLU A 273 4.77 0.47 14.36
CA GLU A 273 3.87 -0.27 15.26
C GLU A 273 2.57 0.50 15.57
N GLU A 274 2.65 1.83 15.75
CA GLU A 274 1.47 2.67 15.99
C GLU A 274 0.49 2.60 14.81
N TYR A 275 0.99 2.72 13.57
CA TYR A 275 0.15 2.67 12.38
C TYR A 275 -0.32 1.26 12.04
N TYR A 276 0.50 0.25 12.33
CA TYR A 276 0.10 -1.15 12.28
C TYR A 276 -1.12 -1.39 13.17
N GLU A 277 -1.06 -1.02 14.45
CA GLU A 277 -2.17 -1.19 15.39
C GLU A 277 -3.42 -0.37 14.99
N LEU A 278 -3.21 0.84 14.45
CA LEU A 278 -4.30 1.64 13.87
C LEU A 278 -4.98 0.90 12.71
N SER A 279 -4.19 0.40 11.75
CA SER A 279 -4.70 -0.28 10.55
C SER A 279 -5.52 -1.52 10.91
N LYS A 280 -5.01 -2.32 11.86
CA LYS A 280 -5.66 -3.51 12.40
C LYS A 280 -7.02 -3.17 13.00
N LYS A 281 -7.07 -2.18 13.89
CA LYS A 281 -8.33 -1.69 14.49
C LYS A 281 -9.32 -1.23 13.42
N ARG A 282 -8.84 -0.56 12.36
CA ARG A 282 -9.71 -0.10 11.28
C ARG A 282 -10.30 -1.26 10.49
N ILE A 283 -9.47 -2.19 10.03
CA ILE A 283 -9.90 -3.31 9.19
C ILE A 283 -10.90 -4.20 9.92
N ILE A 284 -10.69 -4.49 11.21
CA ILE A 284 -11.60 -5.33 12.01
C ILE A 284 -12.99 -4.68 12.19
N ASN A 285 -13.07 -3.35 12.25
CA ASN A 285 -14.27 -2.63 12.67
C ASN A 285 -14.99 -1.88 11.52
N GLU A 286 -14.63 -2.13 10.26
CA GLU A 286 -15.17 -1.44 9.08
C GLU A 286 -15.73 -2.38 8.00
#